data_AF-A0A0B6YMI8-F1
#
_entry.id   AF-A0A0B6YMI8-F1
#
_cell.length_a   1.000
_cell.length_b   1.000
_cell.length_c   1.000
_cell.angle_alpha   90.00
_cell.angle_beta   90.00
_cell.angle_gamma   90.00
#
_symmetry.space_group_name_H-M   'P 1'
#
loop_
_entity.id
_entity.type
_entity.pdbx_description
1 polymer ?
#
loop_
_entity_poly.entity_id
_entity_poly.type
_entity_poly.pdbx_seq_one_letter_code
_entity_poly.pdbx_strand_id
1 'polypeptide(L)'
;IVFIGPYEHHSNILPWREMHARIINVPQTKNGLIDLKYLSSVLEKTRSDPDCLLIGSFSAASNVTGILTDVDSIASLMHKYG
;
A
#
# COMPACT_ATOMS: atom_id res chain seq x y z
N ILE A 1 4.00 10.16 -1.17
CA ILE A 1 4.45 8.76 -1.28
C ILE A 1 3.24 7.90 -1.53
N VAL A 2 3.32 6.94 -2.45
CA VAL A 2 2.22 6.02 -2.73
C VAL A 2 2.62 4.61 -2.33
N PHE A 3 1.84 4.00 -1.46
CA PHE A 3 1.98 2.61 -1.04
C PHE A 3 1.07 1.75 -1.89
N ILE A 4 1.63 0.72 -2.53
CA ILE A 4 0.88 -0.19 -3.40
C ILE A 4 1.03 -1.63 -2.92
N GLY A 5 -0.03 -2.43 -3.11
CA GLY A 5 -0.03 -3.83 -2.74
C GLY A 5 0.82 -4.72 -3.66
N PRO A 6 0.94 -6.02 -3.31
CA PRO A 6 1.77 -6.96 -4.05
C PRO A 6 1.10 -7.52 -5.32
N TYR A 7 -0.21 -7.30 -5.49
CA TYR A 7 -1.02 -7.84 -6.59
C TYR A 7 -1.86 -6.76 -7.28
N GLU A 8 -1.32 -5.55 -7.39
CA GLU A 8 -2.04 -4.45 -8.03
C GLU A 8 -2.18 -4.63 -9.54
N HIS A 9 -3.38 -4.34 -10.05
CA HIS A 9 -3.59 -4.25 -11.47
C HIS A 9 -2.80 -3.07 -12.07
N HIS A 10 -2.34 -3.19 -13.32
CA HIS A 10 -1.53 -2.16 -13.97
C HIS A 10 -2.21 -0.78 -13.98
N SER A 11 -3.54 -0.74 -14.15
CA SER A 11 -4.31 0.51 -14.11
C SER A 11 -4.24 1.24 -12.76
N ASN A 12 -3.97 0.52 -11.67
CA ASN A 12 -3.77 1.11 -10.34
C ASN A 12 -2.35 1.67 -10.18
N ILE A 13 -1.35 1.17 -10.93
CA ILE A 13 0.05 1.56 -10.80
C ILE A 13 0.42 2.72 -11.74
N LEU A 14 -0.08 2.69 -12.98
CA LEU A 14 0.33 3.62 -14.04
C LEU A 14 0.16 5.11 -13.68
N PRO A 15 -0.98 5.57 -13.12
CA PRO A 15 -1.16 6.99 -12.80
C PRO A 15 -0.07 7.52 -11.86
N TRP A 16 0.33 6.73 -10.86
CA TRP A 16 1.37 7.11 -9.92
C TRP A 16 2.76 7.18 -10.56
N ARG A 17 3.05 6.26 -11.49
CA ARG A 17 4.31 6.25 -12.23
C ARG A 17 4.44 7.44 -13.17
N GLU A 18 3.38 7.77 -13.90
CA GLU A 18 3.33 8.91 -14.82
C GLU A 18 3.48 10.25 -14.08
N MET A 19 2.93 10.34 -12.87
CA MET A 19 3.11 11.49 -11.97
C MET A 19 4.47 11.51 -11.25
N HIS A 20 5.37 10.55 -11.56
CA HIS A 20 6.69 10.41 -10.93
C HIS A 20 6.62 10.36 -9.39
N ALA A 21 5.53 9.80 -8.84
CA ALA A 21 5.38 9.67 -7.41
C ALA A 21 6.42 8.70 -6.83
N ARG A 22 6.86 8.96 -5.59
CA ARG A 22 7.65 7.97 -4.84
C ARG A 22 6.75 6.79 -4.47
N ILE A 23 6.94 5.65 -5.13
CA ILE A 23 6.16 4.42 -4.92
C ILE A 23 6.90 3.48 -3.97
N ILE A 24 6.16 2.87 -3.03
CA ILE A 24 6.63 1.84 -2.11
C ILE A 24 5.75 0.60 -2.29
N ASN A 25 6.37 -0.51 -2.68
CA ASN A 25 5.67 -1.79 -2.84
C ASN A 25 5.62 -2.51 -1.49
N VAL A 26 4.41 -2.79 -1.01
CA VAL A 26 4.18 -3.59 0.19
C VAL A 26 4.19 -5.07 -0.22
N PRO A 27 5.05 -5.90 0.35
CA PRO A 27 5.12 -7.30 0.01
C PRO A 27 3.90 -8.07 0.53
N GLN A 28 3.70 -9.27 -0.01
CA GLN A 28 2.79 -10.23 0.58
C GLN A 28 3.48 -11.08 1.66
N THR A 29 2.71 -11.48 2.65
CA THR A 29 3.04 -12.51 3.62
C THR A 29 3.12 -13.90 2.96
N LYS A 30 3.57 -14.91 3.71
CA LYS A 30 3.57 -16.32 3.26
C LYS A 30 2.17 -16.85 2.89
N ASN A 31 1.12 -16.22 3.40
CA ASN A 31 -0.27 -16.60 3.14
C ASN A 31 -0.87 -15.82 1.94
N GLY A 32 -0.08 -15.01 1.23
CA GLY A 32 -0.55 -14.20 0.10
C GLY A 32 -1.30 -12.92 0.49
N LEU A 33 -1.43 -12.63 1.79
CA LEU A 33 -2.04 -11.38 2.29
C LEU A 33 -1.02 -10.24 2.32
N ILE A 34 -1.48 -9.00 2.30
CA ILE A 34 -0.61 -7.82 2.44
C ILE A 34 0.09 -7.83 3.81
N ASP A 35 1.41 -7.58 3.82
CA ASP A 35 2.18 -7.53 5.06
C ASP A 35 1.98 -6.20 5.80
N LEU A 36 0.99 -6.18 6.70
CA LEU A 36 0.67 -5.01 7.53
C LEU A 36 1.82 -4.61 8.48
N LYS A 37 2.68 -5.55 8.88
CA LYS A 37 3.84 -5.23 9.74
C LYS A 37 4.89 -4.47 8.93
N TYR A 38 5.15 -4.93 7.70
CA TYR A 38 5.99 -4.21 6.77
C TYR A 38 5.42 -2.81 6.50
N LEU A 39 4.14 -2.71 6.14
CA LEU A 39 3.47 -1.43 5.87
C LEU A 39 3.62 -0.46 7.05
N SER A 40 3.31 -0.90 8.27
CA SER A 40 3.47 -0.10 9.49
C SER A 40 4.92 0.38 9.68
N SER A 41 5.90 -0.50 9.44
CA SER A 41 7.32 -0.15 9.61
C SER A 41 7.79 0.92 8.62
N VAL A 42 7.24 0.91 7.40
CA VAL A 42 7.60 1.92 6.39
C VAL A 42 6.85 3.21 6.64
N LEU A 43 5.57 3.16 7.01
CA LEU A 43 4.80 4.34 7.41
C LEU A 43 5.48 5.12 8.54
N GLU A 44 5.96 4.41 9.57
CA GLU A 44 6.72 4.99 10.68
C GLU A 44 7.98 5.71 10.19
N LYS A 45 8.75 5.09 9.29
CA LYS A 45 9.96 5.70 8.73
C LYS A 45 9.64 6.93 7.88
N THR A 46 8.56 6.88 7.11
CA THR A 46 8.17 7.98 6.21
C THR A 46 7.52 9.15 6.92
N ARG A 47 6.97 8.94 8.13
CA ARG A 47 6.38 9.99 8.97
C ARG A 47 7.37 11.07 9.42
N SER A 48 8.67 10.81 9.30
CA SER A 48 9.72 11.78 9.63
C SER A 48 9.68 13.06 8.80
N ASP A 49 8.96 13.06 7.67
CA ASP A 49 8.75 14.22 6.80
C ASP A 49 7.29 14.72 6.91
N PRO A 50 7.01 15.77 7.70
CA PRO A 50 5.65 16.22 8.03
C PRO A 50 4.88 16.81 6.83
N ASP A 51 5.57 17.22 5.76
CA ASP A 51 4.94 17.76 4.55
C ASP A 51 4.68 16.69 3.48
N CYS A 52 5.05 15.43 3.76
CA CYS A 52 4.95 14.34 2.81
C CYS A 52 3.57 13.68 2.84
N LEU A 53 2.74 13.95 1.83
CA LEU A 53 1.44 13.28 1.67
C LEU A 53 1.62 11.75 1.49
N LEU A 54 0.92 10.97 2.31
CA LEU A 54 0.92 9.50 2.27
C LEU A 54 -0.38 9.00 1.60
N ILE A 55 -0.26 8.17 0.56
CA ILE A 55 -1.40 7.65 -0.20
C ILE A 55 -1.33 6.13 -0.24
N GLY A 56 -2.42 5.44 0.12
CA GLY A 56 -2.55 3.99 -0.03
C GLY A 56 -3.38 3.64 -1.26
N SER A 57 -2.83 2.88 -2.20
CA SER A 57 -3.53 2.41 -3.40
C SER A 57 -3.50 0.89 -3.44
N PHE A 58 -4.51 0.26 -2.85
CA PHE A 58 -4.57 -1.19 -2.65
C PHE A 58 -5.81 -1.81 -3.32
N SER A 59 -5.61 -2.94 -3.98
CA SER A 59 -6.72 -3.73 -4.52
C SER A 59 -7.48 -4.43 -3.39
N ALA A 60 -8.81 -4.45 -3.46
CA ALA A 60 -9.66 -5.14 -2.48
C ALA A 60 -9.56 -6.68 -2.59
N ALA A 61 -9.10 -7.19 -3.73
CA ALA A 61 -8.84 -8.60 -3.96
C ALA A 61 -7.79 -8.80 -5.04
N SER A 62 -7.06 -9.92 -4.98
CA SER A 62 -6.21 -10.35 -6.09
C SER A 62 -7.04 -10.86 -7.26
N ASN A 63 -6.78 -10.35 -8.47
CA ASN A 63 -7.38 -10.84 -9.70
C ASN A 63 -6.80 -12.19 -10.19
N VAL A 64 -5.70 -12.67 -9.58
CA VAL A 64 -5.06 -13.94 -9.93
C VAL A 64 -5.52 -15.05 -8.98
N THR A 65 -5.48 -14.79 -7.68
CA THR A 65 -5.75 -15.82 -6.65
C THR A 65 -7.12 -15.70 -6.00
N GLY A 66 -7.81 -14.57 -6.15
CA GLY A 66 -9.07 -14.29 -5.46
C GLY A 66 -8.92 -14.00 -3.97
N ILE A 67 -7.70 -13.94 -3.44
CA ILE A 67 -7.44 -13.56 -2.04
C ILE A 67 -8.02 -12.18 -1.77
N LEU A 68 -8.85 -12.07 -0.73
CA LEU A 68 -9.42 -10.81 -0.28
C LEU A 68 -8.43 -10.06 0.61
N THR A 69 -8.40 -8.74 0.43
CA THR A 69 -7.63 -7.83 1.24
C THR A 69 -8.45 -7.40 2.45
N ASP A 70 -7.83 -7.38 3.63
CA ASP A 70 -8.41 -6.73 4.80
C ASP A 70 -8.30 -5.20 4.65
N VAL A 71 -9.26 -4.63 3.91
CA VAL A 71 -9.30 -3.20 3.57
C VAL A 71 -9.48 -2.32 4.81
N ASP A 72 -10.21 -2.79 5.81
CA ASP A 72 -10.48 -2.05 7.04
C ASP A 72 -9.21 -1.89 7.87
N SER A 73 -8.42 -2.97 8.01
CA SER A 73 -7.14 -2.92 8.69
C SER A 73 -6.13 -2.02 7.99
N ILE A 74 -6.09 -2.04 6.65
CA ILE A 74 -5.20 -1.17 5.86
C ILE A 74 -5.60 0.30 6.02
N ALA A 75 -6.88 0.62 5.82
CA ALA A 75 -7.37 1.99 5.92
C ALA A 75 -7.14 2.55 7.33
N SER A 76 -7.46 1.76 8.36
CA SER A 76 -7.21 2.13 9.76
C SER A 76 -5.73 2.37 10.04
N LEU A 77 -4.86 1.52 9.49
CA LEU A 77 -3.42 1.68 9.63
C LEU A 77 -2.92 2.95 8.93
N MET A 78 -3.33 3.19 7.68
CA MET A 78 -2.94 4.39 6.93
C MET A 78 -3.37 5.67 7.67
N HIS A 79 -4.64 5.77 8.09
CA HIS A 79 -5.16 6.93 8.81
C HIS A 79 -4.48 7.20 10.16
N LYS A 80 -3.95 6.16 10.82
CA LYS A 80 -3.16 6.33 12.05
C LYS A 80 -1.87 7.15 11.81
N TYR A 81 -1.36 7.13 10.59
CA TYR A 81 -0.08 7.73 10.23
C TYR A 81 -0.18 9.09 9.52
N GLY A 82 -1.37 9.50 9.09
CA GLY A 82 -1.62 10.77 8.39
C GLY A 82 -2.13 10.52 6.99
#